data_AF-A0A1Q9VNY6-F1
#
_entry.id   AF-A0A1Q9VNY6-F1
#
_cell.length_a   1.000
_cell.length_b   1.000
_cell.length_c   1.000
_cell.angle_alpha   90.00
_cell.angle_beta   90.00
_cell.angle_gamma   90.00
#
_symmetry.space_group_name_H-M   'P 1'
#
loop_
_entity.id
_entity.type
_entity.pdbx_description
1 polymer ?
#
loop_
_entity_poly.entity_id
_entity_poly.type
_entity_poly.pdbx_seq_one_letter_code
_entity_poly.pdbx_strand_id
1 'polypeptide(L)'
;MQDDGTRPDPLLALTTFNLAIGNTDAHAKNISVLRHADGTVRLAPAYDVSMHLHHPHASRVFAMDVAGERDMDALTGEHLVAEGASWGLPRRRAHRVVSQTLEALADALVAVDRSAHPRRRPARVAHRGAAHAGPAAKLPDA
;
A
#
# COMPACT_ATOMS: atom_id res chain seq x y z
N MET A 1 15.18 -23.09 8.22
CA MET A 1 13.76 -23.46 8.00
C MET A 1 13.51 -23.29 6.51
N GLN A 2 13.35 -24.39 5.76
CA GLN A 2 13.13 -24.34 4.31
C GLN A 2 11.66 -23.95 4.05
N ASP A 3 11.45 -22.99 3.16
CA ASP A 3 10.16 -22.57 2.64
C ASP A 3 9.99 -23.28 1.30
N ASP A 4 9.06 -24.22 1.23
CA ASP A 4 8.76 -25.04 0.04
C ASP A 4 7.78 -24.35 -0.92
N GLY A 5 7.44 -23.08 -0.65
CA GLY A 5 6.52 -22.28 -1.45
C GLY A 5 5.05 -22.53 -1.14
N THR A 6 4.77 -23.38 -0.15
CA THR A 6 3.39 -23.70 0.26
C THR A 6 2.93 -22.86 1.45
N ARG A 7 3.80 -22.04 2.04
CA ARG A 7 3.49 -21.28 3.25
C ARG A 7 2.93 -19.91 2.87
N PRO A 8 1.65 -19.65 3.15
CA PRO A 8 1.05 -18.36 2.80
C PRO A 8 1.41 -17.26 3.80
N ASP A 9 2.12 -17.56 4.91
CA ASP A 9 2.49 -16.58 5.94
C ASP A 9 3.23 -15.34 5.39
N PRO A 10 4.27 -15.47 4.54
CA PRO A 10 4.97 -14.30 4.02
C PRO A 10 4.10 -13.46 3.08
N LEU A 11 3.21 -14.11 2.33
CA LEU A 11 2.25 -13.41 1.48
C LEU A 11 1.22 -12.67 2.32
N LEU A 12 0.71 -13.28 3.40
CA LEU A 12 -0.24 -12.64 4.30
C LEU A 12 0.40 -11.45 5.02
N ALA A 13 1.66 -11.56 5.42
CA ALA A 13 2.41 -10.45 5.98
C ALA A 13 2.57 -9.31 4.95
N LEU A 14 2.90 -9.63 3.70
CA LEU A 14 3.02 -8.62 2.64
C LEU A 14 1.68 -7.93 2.33
N THR A 15 0.57 -8.69 2.25
CA THR A 15 -0.78 -8.13 2.07
C THR A 15 -1.16 -7.23 3.26
N THR A 16 -0.92 -7.70 4.48
CA THR A 16 -1.15 -6.92 5.71
C THR A 16 -0.38 -5.61 5.70
N PHE A 17 0.91 -5.68 5.35
CA PHE A 17 1.77 -4.51 5.28
C PHE A 17 1.32 -3.51 4.21
N ASN A 18 1.03 -3.97 2.99
CA ASN A 18 0.53 -3.11 1.91
C ASN A 18 -0.77 -2.39 2.30
N LEU A 19 -1.70 -3.09 2.95
CA LEU A 19 -2.94 -2.49 3.44
C LEU A 19 -2.66 -1.45 4.53
N ALA A 20 -1.83 -1.79 5.52
CA ALA A 20 -1.52 -0.92 6.66
C ALA A 20 -0.83 0.39 6.27
N ILE A 21 0.03 0.37 5.23
CA ILE A 21 0.69 1.58 4.72
C ILE A 21 -0.15 2.34 3.68
N GLY A 22 -1.34 1.82 3.34
CA GLY A 22 -2.21 2.41 2.33
C GLY A 22 -1.70 2.30 0.90
N ASN A 23 -1.07 1.18 0.55
CA ASN A 23 -0.63 0.89 -0.82
C ASN A 23 -1.79 0.39 -1.69
N THR A 24 -2.55 1.30 -2.29
CA THR A 24 -3.69 0.94 -3.15
C THR A 24 -3.30 0.37 -4.52
N ASP A 25 -2.01 0.37 -4.88
CA ASP A 25 -1.50 -0.12 -6.17
C ASP A 25 -0.87 -1.53 -6.06
N ALA A 26 -1.12 -2.25 -4.96
CA ALA A 26 -0.60 -3.59 -4.70
C ALA A 26 -1.24 -4.69 -5.60
N HIS A 27 -0.98 -4.63 -6.91
CA HIS A 27 -1.51 -5.55 -7.91
C HIS A 27 -0.73 -6.88 -7.97
N ALA A 28 -1.34 -7.92 -8.55
CA ALA A 28 -0.69 -9.22 -8.73
C ALA A 28 0.65 -9.17 -9.50
N LYS A 29 0.79 -8.23 -10.46
CA LYS A 29 2.05 -7.99 -11.18
C LYS A 29 3.20 -7.51 -10.28
N ASN A 30 2.89 -6.99 -9.10
CA ASN A 30 3.84 -6.48 -8.10
C ASN A 30 4.19 -7.55 -7.05
N ILE A 31 3.78 -8.80 -7.30
CA ILE A 31 4.08 -9.96 -6.47
C ILE A 31 4.79 -10.98 -7.36
N SER A 32 5.91 -11.51 -6.88
CA SER A 32 6.68 -12.52 -7.62
C SER A 32 7.17 -13.60 -6.69
N VAL A 33 7.44 -14.77 -7.27
CA VAL A 33 8.06 -15.89 -6.57
C VAL A 33 9.41 -16.22 -7.22
N LEU A 34 10.39 -16.55 -6.39
CA LEU A 34 11.69 -17.05 -6.80
C LEU A 34 11.62 -18.57 -6.83
N ARG A 35 12.05 -19.17 -7.94
CA ARG A 35 12.21 -20.61 -8.09
C ARG A 35 13.69 -20.95 -8.03
N HIS A 36 14.07 -21.76 -7.05
CA HIS A 36 15.45 -22.18 -6.85
C HIS A 36 15.75 -23.49 -7.57
N ALA A 37 17.04 -23.75 -7.83
CA ALA A 37 17.50 -24.95 -8.55
C ALA A 37 17.21 -26.25 -7.79
N ASP A 38 17.10 -26.19 -6.45
CA ASP A 38 16.72 -27.30 -5.58
C ASP A 38 15.20 -27.61 -5.60
N GLY A 39 14.43 -26.88 -6.41
CA GLY A 39 12.99 -27.04 -6.54
C GLY A 39 12.16 -26.24 -5.53
N THR A 40 12.80 -25.55 -4.57
CA THR A 40 12.08 -24.68 -3.64
C THR A 40 11.54 -23.44 -4.33
N VAL A 41 10.37 -22.98 -3.87
CA VAL A 41 9.75 -21.73 -4.31
C VAL A 41 9.60 -20.84 -3.09
N ARG A 42 9.87 -19.54 -3.24
CA ARG A 42 9.69 -18.58 -2.14
C ARG A 42 9.19 -17.26 -2.69
N LEU A 43 8.44 -16.51 -1.89
CA LEU A 43 8.10 -15.13 -2.21
C LEU A 43 9.38 -14.30 -2.46
N ALA A 44 9.41 -13.54 -3.55
CA ALA A 44 10.49 -12.60 -3.81
C ALA A 44 10.47 -11.47 -2.75
N PRO A 45 11.62 -10.80 -2.50
CA PRO A 45 11.61 -9.58 -1.70
C PRO A 45 10.58 -8.58 -2.23
N ALA A 46 9.90 -7.87 -1.33
CA ALA A 46 8.89 -6.89 -1.71
C ALA A 46 9.49 -5.76 -2.57
N TYR A 47 8.75 -5.33 -3.59
CA TYR A 47 9.09 -4.23 -4.47
C TYR A 47 7.81 -3.48 -4.86
N ASP A 48 7.95 -2.29 -5.45
CA ASP A 48 6.83 -1.41 -5.82
C ASP A 48 5.84 -1.15 -4.65
N VAL A 49 6.44 -0.84 -3.49
CA VAL A 49 5.74 -0.52 -2.25
C VAL A 49 5.73 0.99 -2.08
N SER A 50 4.54 1.57 -1.98
CA SER A 50 4.36 3.02 -1.82
C SER A 50 3.09 3.36 -1.03
N MET A 51 3.13 4.49 -0.30
CA MET A 51 2.07 4.95 0.59
C MET A 51 1.06 5.84 -0.16
N HIS A 52 0.24 5.25 -1.02
CA HIS A 52 -0.67 5.98 -1.91
C HIS A 52 -1.75 6.78 -1.16
N LEU A 53 -2.36 6.21 -0.11
CA LEU A 53 -3.46 6.85 0.63
C LEU A 53 -3.11 8.19 1.31
N HIS A 54 -1.82 8.53 1.43
CA HIS A 54 -1.42 9.85 1.95
C HIS A 54 -1.69 10.99 0.95
N HIS A 55 -1.97 10.67 -0.31
CA HIS A 55 -2.29 11.68 -1.32
C HIS A 55 -3.81 11.98 -1.33
N PRO A 56 -4.24 13.26 -1.32
CA PRO A 56 -5.66 13.62 -1.25
C PRO A 56 -6.54 13.05 -2.37
N HIS A 57 -5.94 12.76 -3.52
CA HIS A 57 -6.63 12.23 -4.71
C HIS A 57 -6.38 10.73 -4.93
N ALA A 58 -5.83 10.03 -3.94
CA ALA A 58 -5.62 8.59 -4.05
C ALA A 58 -6.97 7.86 -4.11
N SER A 59 -7.03 6.83 -4.95
CA SER A 59 -8.13 5.87 -4.91
C SER A 59 -8.19 5.24 -3.52
N ARG A 60 -9.40 5.12 -2.95
CA ARG A 60 -9.64 4.39 -1.70
C ARG A 60 -10.01 2.93 -1.93
N VAL A 61 -9.66 2.40 -3.11
CA VAL A 61 -9.91 1.02 -3.50
C VAL A 61 -8.60 0.26 -3.54
N PHE A 62 -8.51 -0.83 -2.79
CA PHE A 62 -7.38 -1.73 -2.80
C PHE A 62 -7.31 -2.50 -4.14
N ALA A 63 -6.10 -2.75 -4.61
CA ALA A 63 -5.84 -3.34 -5.93
C ALA A 63 -6.36 -4.78 -6.07
N MET A 64 -6.42 -5.54 -4.98
CA MET A 64 -6.90 -6.91 -4.93
C MET A 64 -7.85 -7.07 -3.76
N ASP A 65 -8.85 -7.94 -3.89
CA ASP A 65 -9.84 -8.16 -2.84
C ASP A 65 -9.19 -8.83 -1.62
N VAL A 66 -9.64 -8.47 -0.43
CA VAL A 66 -9.29 -9.11 0.84
C VAL A 66 -10.60 -9.52 1.51
N ALA A 67 -10.85 -10.83 1.57
CA ALA A 67 -12.10 -11.42 2.03
C ALA A 67 -13.35 -10.84 1.32
N GLY A 68 -13.21 -10.54 0.02
CA GLY A 68 -14.29 -9.95 -0.80
C GLY A 68 -14.50 -8.44 -0.59
N GLU A 69 -13.70 -7.78 0.23
CA GLU A 69 -13.72 -6.34 0.44
C GLU A 69 -12.51 -5.67 -0.22
N ARG A 70 -12.70 -4.44 -0.71
CA ARG A 70 -11.66 -3.63 -1.36
C ARG A 70 -11.68 -2.17 -0.93
N ASP A 71 -12.76 -1.69 -0.33
CA ASP A 71 -12.82 -0.34 0.20
C ASP A 71 -11.86 -0.22 1.37
N MET A 72 -10.85 0.64 1.22
CA MET A 72 -9.84 0.89 2.22
C MET A 72 -10.43 1.41 3.55
N ASP A 73 -11.61 2.02 3.52
CA ASP A 73 -12.33 2.46 4.73
C ASP A 73 -13.10 1.33 5.43
N ALA A 74 -13.48 0.29 4.70
CA ALA A 74 -14.22 -0.86 5.23
C ALA A 74 -13.28 -2.00 5.66
N LEU A 75 -12.08 -2.05 5.09
CA LEU A 75 -11.08 -3.08 5.40
C LEU A 75 -10.62 -3.03 6.86
N THR A 76 -10.46 -4.22 7.46
CA THR A 76 -10.08 -4.37 8.88
C THR A 76 -9.10 -5.53 9.05
N GLY A 77 -8.50 -5.62 10.23
CA GLY A 77 -7.68 -6.78 10.59
C GLY A 77 -8.43 -8.11 10.50
N GLU A 78 -9.74 -8.12 10.73
CA GLU A 78 -10.56 -9.33 10.61
C GLU A 78 -10.66 -9.82 9.16
N HIS A 79 -10.78 -8.90 8.18
CA HIS A 79 -10.74 -9.26 6.77
C HIS A 79 -9.41 -9.93 6.40
N LEU A 80 -8.27 -9.43 6.90
CA LEU A 80 -6.97 -10.07 6.69
C LEU A 80 -6.88 -11.46 7.32
N VAL A 81 -7.44 -11.65 8.52
CA VAL A 81 -7.48 -12.97 9.17
C VAL A 81 -8.37 -13.95 8.41
N ALA A 82 -9.52 -13.49 7.92
CA ALA A 82 -10.42 -14.28 7.09
C ALA A 82 -9.77 -14.64 5.75
N GLU A 83 -9.08 -13.70 5.11
CA GLU A 83 -8.33 -13.93 3.88
C GLU A 83 -7.22 -14.98 4.08
N GLY A 84 -6.40 -14.85 5.12
CA GLY A 84 -5.39 -15.85 5.45
C GLY A 84 -5.98 -17.24 5.72
N ALA A 85 -7.16 -17.30 6.36
CA ALA A 85 -7.86 -18.56 6.59
C ALA A 85 -8.39 -19.19 5.29
N SER A 86 -8.84 -18.38 4.32
CA SER A 86 -9.28 -18.86 3.01
C SER A 86 -8.13 -19.53 2.22
N TRP A 87 -6.89 -19.12 2.48
CA TRP A 87 -5.68 -19.73 1.92
C TRP A 87 -5.24 -21.02 2.65
N GLY A 88 -5.98 -21.47 3.65
CA GLY A 88 -5.71 -22.70 4.40
C GLY A 88 -4.91 -22.52 5.70
N LEU A 89 -4.65 -21.29 6.15
CA LEU A 89 -4.05 -21.09 7.48
C LEU A 89 -5.07 -21.39 8.58
N PRO A 90 -4.66 -22.08 9.68
CA PRO A 90 -5.44 -22.05 10.90
C PRO A 90 -5.65 -20.61 11.33
N ARG A 91 -6.89 -20.24 11.65
CA ARG A 91 -7.27 -18.86 11.98
C ARG A 91 -6.40 -18.21 13.06
N ARG A 92 -5.98 -18.97 14.07
CA ARG A 92 -5.01 -18.53 15.10
C ARG A 92 -3.64 -18.14 14.52
N ARG A 93 -3.18 -18.85 13.50
CA ARG A 93 -1.92 -18.58 12.80
C ARG A 93 -2.06 -17.34 11.91
N ALA A 94 -3.16 -17.21 11.17
CA ALA A 94 -3.46 -16.02 10.38
C ALA A 94 -3.50 -14.76 11.27
N HIS A 95 -4.23 -14.81 12.39
CA HIS A 95 -4.24 -13.73 13.39
C HIS A 95 -2.82 -13.40 13.87
N ARG A 96 -2.01 -14.39 14.20
CA ARG A 96 -0.63 -14.16 14.65
C ARG A 96 0.19 -13.43 13.59
N VAL A 97 0.13 -13.85 12.32
CA VAL A 97 0.86 -13.20 11.23
C VAL A 97 0.42 -11.74 11.06
N VAL A 98 -0.89 -11.48 11.07
CA VAL A 98 -1.44 -10.13 10.95
C VAL A 98 -0.98 -9.26 12.12
N SER A 99 -1.16 -9.69 13.37
CA SER A 99 -0.74 -8.93 14.56
C SER A 99 0.75 -8.65 14.57
N GLN A 100 1.59 -9.67 14.33
CA GLN A 100 3.05 -9.51 14.31
C GLN A 100 3.52 -8.53 13.22
N THR A 101 2.86 -8.53 12.06
CA THR A 101 3.21 -7.61 10.97
C THR A 101 2.85 -6.16 11.36
N LEU A 102 1.69 -5.94 11.96
CA LEU A 102 1.24 -4.62 12.41
C LEU A 102 2.09 -4.10 13.58
N GLU A 103 2.42 -4.96 14.54
CA GLU A 103 3.32 -4.64 15.65
C GLU A 103 4.72 -4.27 15.14
N ALA A 104 5.29 -5.07 14.24
CA ALA A 104 6.60 -4.79 13.65
C ALA A 104 6.61 -3.47 12.84
N LEU A 105 5.52 -3.15 12.14
CA LEU A 105 5.35 -1.86 11.47
C LEU A 105 5.31 -0.71 12.48
N ALA A 106 4.54 -0.84 13.56
CA ALA A 106 4.46 0.17 14.61
C ALA A 106 5.84 0.43 15.26
N ASP A 107 6.56 -0.65 15.60
CA ASP A 107 7.91 -0.57 16.14
C ASP A 107 8.89 0.09 15.15
N ALA A 108 8.81 -0.28 13.87
CA ALA A 108 9.64 0.33 12.83
C ALA A 108 9.37 1.83 12.66
N LEU A 109 8.11 2.28 12.77
CA LEU A 109 7.74 3.70 12.72
C LEU A 109 8.28 4.51 13.90
N VAL A 110 8.47 3.87 15.06
CA VAL A 110 9.13 4.47 16.24
C VAL A 110 10.64 4.52 16.05
N ALA A 111 11.24 3.45 15.55
CA ALA A 111 12.68 3.30 15.40
C ALA A 111 13.26 4.08 14.20
N VAL A 112 12.44 4.47 13.22
CA VAL A 112 12.94 5.10 11.99
C VAL A 112 13.64 6.43 12.30
N ASP A 113 14.90 6.54 11.86
CA ASP A 113 15.64 7.81 11.93
C ASP A 113 15.09 8.78 10.88
N ARG A 114 14.22 9.68 11.33
CA ARG A 114 13.62 10.72 10.48
C ARG A 114 14.62 11.77 10.01
N SER A 115 15.81 11.84 10.61
CA SER A 115 16.86 12.78 10.19
C SER A 115 17.55 12.32 8.90
N ALA A 116 17.56 11.00 8.63
CA ALA A 116 18.08 10.41 7.40
C ALA A 116 17.24 10.73 6.15
N HIS A 117 16.04 11.30 6.30
CA HIS A 117 15.19 11.78 5.22
C HIS A 117 14.92 13.29 5.39
N PRO A 118 15.86 14.16 4.96
CA PRO A 118 15.66 15.61 5.05
C PRO A 118 14.39 16.00 4.29
N ARG A 119 13.41 16.54 5.03
CA ARG A 119 12.10 16.96 4.54
C ARG A 119 12.23 17.63 3.18
N ARG A 120 11.78 16.99 2.10
CA ARG A 120 11.50 17.73 0.86
C ARG A 120 10.43 18.75 1.23
N ARG A 121 10.76 20.04 1.15
CA ARG A 121 9.80 21.12 1.38
C ARG A 121 8.55 20.82 0.55
N PRO A 122 7.32 20.96 1.08
CA PRO A 122 6.14 20.85 0.25
C PRO A 122 6.32 21.84 -0.90
N ALA A 123 6.22 21.35 -2.14
CA ALA A 123 6.22 22.21 -3.31
C ALA A 123 5.12 23.23 -3.06
N ARG A 124 5.48 24.51 -2.95
CA ARG A 124 4.50 25.59 -2.95
C ARG A 124 3.77 25.45 -4.29
N VAL A 125 2.55 24.93 -4.26
CA VAL A 125 1.62 25.09 -5.38
C VAL A 125 1.34 26.58 -5.42
N ALA A 126 2.08 27.30 -6.27
CA ALA A 126 1.74 28.66 -6.60
C ALA A 126 0.39 28.59 -7.31
N HIS A 127 -0.67 29.01 -6.64
CA HIS A 127 -1.90 29.39 -7.32
C HIS A 127 -1.52 30.46 -8.34
N ARG A 128 -1.46 30.08 -9.62
CA ARG A 128 -1.39 31.02 -10.72
C ARG A 128 -2.74 31.75 -10.72
N GLY A 129 -2.76 32.94 -10.15
CA GLY A 129 -3.91 33.83 -10.22
C GLY A 129 -4.32 33.98 -11.67
N ALA A 130 -5.56 33.59 -11.99
CA ALA A 130 -6.20 33.97 -13.23
C ALA A 130 -6.40 35.49 -13.17
N ALA A 131 -5.50 36.22 -13.82
CA ALA A 131 -5.75 37.61 -14.18
C ALA A 131 -6.92 37.59 -15.16
N HIS A 132 -8.11 37.98 -14.70
CA HIS A 132 -9.21 38.34 -15.58
C HIS A 132 -8.78 39.56 -16.40
N ALA A 133 -8.45 39.32 -17.67
CA ALA A 133 -8.38 40.35 -18.69
C ALA A 133 -9.78 40.95 -18.85
N GLY A 134 -9.90 42.26 -18.63
CA GLY A 134 -11.12 43.00 -18.94
C GLY A 134 -11.38 43.00 -20.46
N PRO A 135 -12.65 43.05 -20.90
CA PRO A 135 -12.95 43.12 -22.32
C PRO A 135 -12.61 44.51 -22.86
N ALA A 136 -11.81 44.54 -23.93
CA ALA A 136 -11.63 45.71 -24.77
C ALA A 136 -12.93 46.00 -25.54
N ALA A 137 -13.48 47.20 -25.37
CA ALA A 137 -14.55 47.72 -26.21
C ALA A 137 -14.04 48.95 -26.98
N LYS A 138 -14.19 48.87 -28.30
CA LYS A 138 -13.80 49.85 -29.34
C LYS A 138 -14.41 51.24 -29.10
N LEU A 139 -13.61 52.28 -29.34
CA LEU A 139 -14.11 53.60 -29.72
C LEU A 139 -14.66 53.55 -31.17
N PRO A 140 -15.76 54.24 -31.48
CA PRO A 140 -16.21 54.40 -32.85
C PRO A 140 -15.52 55.60 -33.53
N ASP A 141 -15.11 55.40 -34.78
CA ASP A 141 -14.74 56.47 -35.71
C ASP A 141 -16.01 57.05 -36.35
N ALA A 142 -16.26 58.34 -36.12
CA ALA A 142 -16.79 59.38 -37.03
C ALA A 142 -17.36 60.55 -36.22
#